data_AF-A0A1S8TEP0-F1
#
_entry.id   AF-A0A1S8TEP0-F1
#
_cell.length_a   1.000
_cell.length_b   1.000
_cell.length_c   1.000
_cell.angle_alpha   90.00
_cell.angle_beta   90.00
_cell.angle_gamma   90.00
#
_symmetry.space_group_name_H-M   'P 1'
#
loop_
_entity.id
_entity.type
_entity.pdbx_description
1 polymer ?
#
loop_
_entity_poly.entity_id
_entity_poly.type
_entity_poly.pdbx_seq_one_letter_code
_entity_poly.pdbx_strand_id
1 'polypeptide(L)'
;MASENEGKYGVLAGTVVNEAEKGVKDTVDTVKQTVGMVERVGGFLKRDIGNGINWLTASPEEKAAKKAEEQAEKEKKAEEEKKAAEAEAQRLKDLQKSYIVHTAVILCSCAVHESFAVVPISHGEFIHGIAQLNVGDSKPNVNIRNFGICQSPNNPSVQAAAKKILDEVNSRPKSFFEKVMDLFSKPPAKEASADLASKCAGVCDPQIFTEWIDGKEDVLMDGKPSLLGRCKLQCAYGGEITLYTSGQKE
;
A
#
# COMPACT_ATOMS: atom_id res chain seq x y z
N MET A 1 67.75 0.20 -23.41
CA MET A 1 66.90 -0.95 -23.05
C MET A 1 65.61 -0.54 -22.33
N ALA A 2 65.52 0.64 -21.69
CA ALA A 2 64.27 1.13 -21.07
C ALA A 2 63.33 1.89 -22.03
N SER A 3 63.84 2.48 -23.12
CA SER A 3 63.04 3.29 -24.07
C SER A 3 62.32 2.50 -25.17
N GLU A 4 62.62 1.20 -25.35
CA GLU A 4 61.96 0.36 -26.38
C GLU A 4 60.79 -0.45 -25.82
N ASN A 5 60.70 -0.58 -24.49
CA ASN A 5 59.59 -1.27 -23.82
C ASN A 5 58.39 -0.34 -23.56
N GLU A 6 58.57 0.97 -23.40
CA GLU A 6 57.46 1.91 -23.24
C GLU A 6 56.63 2.06 -24.53
N GLY A 7 57.28 2.04 -25.71
CA GLY A 7 56.59 2.13 -27.00
C GLY A 7 55.76 0.89 -27.35
N LYS A 8 56.26 -0.32 -27.03
CA LYS A 8 55.58 -1.57 -27.38
C LYS A 8 54.34 -1.83 -26.51
N TYR A 9 54.42 -1.53 -25.21
CA TYR A 9 53.29 -1.66 -24.29
C TYR A 9 52.26 -0.53 -24.44
N GLY A 10 52.69 0.69 -24.77
CA GLY A 10 51.78 1.80 -25.08
C GLY A 10 50.93 1.56 -26.34
N VAL A 11 51.52 0.97 -27.39
CA VAL A 11 50.80 0.60 -28.61
C VAL A 11 49.81 -0.55 -28.35
N LEU A 12 50.18 -1.55 -27.54
CA LEU A 12 49.30 -2.66 -27.16
C LEU A 12 48.12 -2.19 -26.30
N ALA A 13 48.35 -1.35 -25.29
CA ALA A 13 47.27 -0.77 -24.49
C ALA A 13 46.33 0.10 -25.35
N GLY A 14 46.89 0.90 -26.26
CA GLY A 14 46.11 1.71 -27.20
C GLY A 14 45.28 0.87 -28.18
N THR A 15 45.79 -0.28 -28.65
CA THR A 15 45.01 -1.16 -29.55
C THR A 15 43.85 -1.84 -28.83
N VAL A 16 44.05 -2.30 -27.60
CA VAL A 16 43.00 -2.98 -26.82
C VAL A 16 41.89 -2.00 -26.40
N VAL A 17 42.24 -0.76 -26.05
CA VAL A 17 41.24 0.30 -25.77
C VAL A 17 40.45 0.63 -27.03
N ASN A 18 41.11 0.81 -28.18
CA ASN A 18 40.44 1.10 -29.44
C ASN A 18 39.51 -0.05 -29.90
N GLU A 19 39.90 -1.32 -29.72
CA GLU A 19 39.06 -2.47 -30.04
C GLU A 19 37.84 -2.58 -29.10
N ALA A 20 38.02 -2.28 -27.81
CA ALA A 20 36.92 -2.25 -26.85
C ALA A 20 35.91 -1.13 -27.15
N GLU A 21 36.39 0.08 -27.48
CA GLU A 21 35.55 1.20 -27.90
C GLU A 21 34.79 0.90 -29.18
N LYS A 22 35.44 0.25 -30.15
CA LYS A 22 34.81 -0.19 -31.40
C LYS A 22 33.72 -1.24 -31.14
N GLY A 23 33.98 -2.23 -30.27
CA GLY A 23 32.98 -3.24 -29.88
C GLY A 23 31.77 -2.65 -29.16
N VAL A 24 31.97 -1.64 -28.31
CA VAL A 24 30.87 -0.88 -27.68
C VAL A 24 30.05 -0.13 -28.73
N LYS A 25 30.71 0.51 -29.70
CA LYS A 25 30.05 1.25 -30.79
C LYS A 25 29.23 0.33 -31.70
N ASP A 26 29.79 -0.80 -32.13
CA ASP A 26 29.12 -1.78 -32.98
C ASP A 26 27.89 -2.40 -32.28
N THR A 27 27.99 -2.63 -30.97
CA THR A 27 26.85 -3.10 -30.15
C THR A 27 25.76 -2.04 -30.05
N VAL A 28 26.12 -0.78 -29.81
CA VAL A 28 25.17 0.35 -29.76
C VAL A 28 24.47 0.54 -31.10
N ASP A 29 25.18 0.42 -32.22
CA ASP A 29 24.62 0.59 -33.55
C ASP A 29 23.71 -0.58 -33.95
N THR A 30 24.05 -1.82 -33.56
CA THR A 30 23.18 -3.00 -33.72
C THR A 30 21.89 -2.83 -32.91
N VAL A 31 21.98 -2.38 -31.66
CA VAL A 31 20.80 -2.10 -30.83
C VAL A 31 19.95 -0.98 -31.45
N LYS A 32 20.53 0.14 -31.90
CA LYS A 32 19.81 1.22 -32.60
C LYS A 32 19.10 0.72 -33.87
N GLN A 33 19.74 -0.15 -34.66
CA GLN A 33 19.12 -0.77 -35.84
C GLN A 33 17.95 -1.68 -35.46
N THR A 34 18.10 -2.45 -34.38
CA THR A 34 17.04 -3.33 -33.88
C THR A 34 15.85 -2.51 -33.35
N VAL A 35 16.10 -1.37 -32.69
CA VAL A 35 15.06 -0.42 -32.26
C VAL A 35 14.33 0.22 -33.44
N GLY A 36 15.04 0.60 -34.50
CA GLY A 36 14.42 1.09 -35.73
C GLY A 36 13.46 0.07 -36.37
N MET A 37 13.69 -1.22 -36.15
CA MET A 37 12.81 -2.31 -36.60
C MET A 37 11.59 -2.53 -35.68
N VAL A 38 11.67 -2.10 -34.40
CA VAL A 38 10.65 -2.31 -33.34
C VAL A 38 9.67 -1.11 -33.21
N GLU A 39 9.83 -0.05 -34.01
CA GLU A 39 8.97 1.15 -33.99
C GLU A 39 7.45 0.91 -34.24
N ARG A 40 7.01 -0.33 -34.49
CA ARG A 40 5.58 -0.71 -34.55
C ARG A 40 4.96 -1.08 -33.20
N VAL A 41 5.72 -1.17 -32.11
CA VAL A 41 5.22 -1.63 -30.80
C VAL A 41 5.39 -0.54 -29.74
N GLY A 42 4.37 0.30 -29.57
CA GLY A 42 4.04 1.08 -28.36
C GLY A 42 5.11 2.03 -27.76
N GLY A 43 4.72 3.29 -27.50
CA GLY A 43 5.63 4.35 -27.00
C GLY A 43 6.34 4.10 -25.66
N PHE A 44 5.91 3.13 -24.84
CA PHE A 44 6.57 2.79 -23.58
C PHE A 44 7.95 2.13 -23.81
N LEU A 45 8.04 1.18 -24.76
CA LEU A 45 9.31 0.52 -25.10
C LEU A 45 10.35 1.50 -25.64
N LYS A 46 9.90 2.50 -26.43
CA LYS A 46 10.80 3.49 -27.05
C LYS A 46 11.53 4.35 -26.01
N ARG A 47 10.88 4.68 -24.89
CA ARG A 47 11.46 5.50 -23.82
C ARG A 47 12.48 4.71 -22.99
N ASP A 48 12.14 3.47 -22.62
CA ASP A 48 13.02 2.63 -21.80
C ASP A 48 14.26 2.18 -22.58
N ILE A 49 14.10 1.85 -23.87
CA ILE A 49 15.25 1.53 -24.72
C ILE A 49 16.09 2.79 -25.01
N GLY A 50 15.46 3.95 -25.22
CA GLY A 50 16.16 5.22 -25.38
C GLY A 50 17.01 5.60 -24.16
N ASN A 51 16.44 5.45 -22.95
CA ASN A 51 17.16 5.65 -21.70
C ASN A 51 18.31 4.63 -21.51
N GLY A 52 18.08 3.37 -21.89
CA GLY A 52 19.10 2.32 -21.84
C GLY A 52 20.30 2.57 -22.77
N ILE A 53 20.05 3.00 -24.02
CA ILE A 53 21.11 3.37 -24.97
C ILE A 53 21.88 4.60 -24.47
N ASN A 54 21.17 5.62 -23.97
CA ASN A 54 21.78 6.86 -23.49
C ASN A 54 22.62 6.63 -22.21
N TRP A 55 22.20 5.72 -21.34
CA TRP A 55 23.02 5.21 -20.24
C TRP A 55 24.27 4.50 -20.76
N LEU A 56 24.18 3.60 -21.74
CA LEU A 56 25.34 2.86 -22.25
C LEU A 56 26.40 3.79 -22.88
N THR A 57 25.96 4.82 -23.60
CA THR A 57 26.84 5.80 -24.27
C THR A 57 27.36 6.93 -23.37
N ALA A 58 26.85 7.07 -22.14
CA ALA A 58 27.31 8.10 -21.20
C ALA A 58 28.73 7.81 -20.67
N SER A 59 29.50 8.87 -20.40
CA SER A 59 30.85 8.75 -19.86
C SER A 59 30.84 8.13 -18.44
N PRO A 60 31.94 7.51 -17.97
CA PRO A 60 32.02 7.00 -16.60
C PRO A 60 31.71 8.06 -15.53
N GLU A 61 32.11 9.32 -15.78
CA GLU A 61 31.86 10.46 -14.90
C GLU A 61 30.38 10.87 -14.89
N GLU A 62 29.71 10.90 -16.05
CA GLU A 62 28.26 11.17 -16.16
C GLU A 62 27.42 10.08 -15.49
N LYS A 63 27.85 8.81 -15.59
CA LYS A 63 27.22 7.69 -14.90
C LYS A 63 27.39 7.78 -13.39
N ALA A 64 28.56 8.22 -12.91
CA ALA A 64 28.83 8.43 -11.50
C ALA A 64 28.01 9.60 -10.94
N ALA A 65 27.91 10.71 -11.68
CA ALA A 65 27.10 11.87 -11.31
C ALA A 65 25.61 11.53 -11.20
N LYS A 66 25.03 10.85 -12.21
CA LYS A 66 23.61 10.40 -12.17
C LYS A 66 23.33 9.46 -11.00
N LYS A 67 24.24 8.54 -10.71
CA LYS A 67 24.12 7.62 -9.55
C LYS A 67 24.23 8.37 -8.22
N ALA A 68 25.10 9.36 -8.12
CA ALA A 68 25.23 10.20 -6.93
C ALA A 68 24.00 11.08 -6.70
N GLU A 69 23.41 11.64 -7.76
CA GLU A 69 22.14 12.39 -7.69
C GLU A 69 20.97 11.50 -7.27
N GLU A 70 20.82 10.31 -7.87
CA GLU A 70 19.80 9.34 -7.45
C GLU A 70 19.98 8.88 -6.00
N GLN A 71 21.23 8.72 -5.56
CA GLN A 71 21.54 8.34 -4.19
C GLN A 71 21.21 9.49 -3.22
N ALA A 72 21.58 10.73 -3.55
CA ALA A 72 21.22 11.91 -2.75
C ALA A 72 19.70 12.14 -2.70
N GLU A 73 18.97 11.88 -3.79
CA GLU A 73 17.50 11.96 -3.81
C GLU A 73 16.87 10.86 -2.94
N LYS A 74 17.39 9.63 -2.97
CA LYS A 74 16.94 8.54 -2.09
C LYS A 74 17.21 8.84 -0.62
N GLU A 75 18.38 9.39 -0.30
CA GLU A 75 18.74 9.79 1.07
C GLU A 75 17.83 10.92 1.58
N LYS A 76 17.55 11.94 0.75
CA LYS A 76 16.59 13.01 1.08
C LYS A 76 15.18 12.47 1.29
N LYS A 77 14.68 11.60 0.39
CA LYS A 77 13.36 10.96 0.55
C LYS A 77 13.28 10.14 1.83
N ALA A 78 14.32 9.37 2.15
CA ALA A 78 14.36 8.58 3.38
C ALA A 78 14.38 9.47 4.65
N GLU A 79 15.09 10.62 4.61
CA GLU A 79 15.09 11.57 5.72
C GLU A 79 13.71 12.25 5.90
N GLU A 80 13.07 12.65 4.79
CA GLU A 80 11.72 13.22 4.80
C GLU A 80 10.68 12.23 5.31
N GLU A 81 10.72 10.97 4.85
CA GLU A 81 9.86 9.88 5.34
C GLU A 81 10.06 9.61 6.82
N LYS A 82 11.31 9.64 7.31
CA LYS A 82 11.61 9.49 8.74
C LYS A 82 11.04 10.65 9.56
N LYS A 83 11.22 11.89 9.11
CA LYS A 83 10.64 13.07 9.79
C LYS A 83 9.12 13.02 9.80
N ALA A 84 8.49 12.59 8.71
CA ALA A 84 7.04 12.41 8.62
C ALA A 84 6.56 11.31 9.60
N ALA A 85 7.27 10.18 9.69
CA ALA A 85 6.93 9.11 10.63
C ALA A 85 7.08 9.54 12.10
N GLU A 86 8.11 10.32 12.43
CA GLU A 86 8.30 10.87 13.78
C GLU A 86 7.20 11.89 14.15
N ALA A 87 6.83 12.77 13.21
CA ALA A 87 5.74 13.72 13.39
C ALA A 87 4.39 13.00 13.58
N GLU A 88 4.12 11.95 12.79
CA GLU A 88 2.91 11.14 12.92
C GLU A 88 2.86 10.39 14.26
N ALA A 89 3.99 9.83 14.72
CA ALA A 89 4.07 9.17 16.02
C ALA A 89 3.82 10.16 17.17
N GLN A 90 4.29 11.40 17.06
CA GLN A 90 4.01 12.43 18.04
C GLN A 90 2.53 12.83 18.02
N ARG A 91 1.94 13.04 16.84
CA ARG A 91 0.52 13.33 16.67
C ARG A 91 -0.36 12.26 17.30
N LEU A 92 -0.04 10.98 17.11
CA LEU A 92 -0.77 9.86 17.72
C LEU A 92 -0.67 9.84 19.25
N LYS A 93 0.46 10.22 19.84
CA LYS A 93 0.61 10.33 21.31
C LYS A 93 -0.27 11.44 21.89
N ASP A 94 -0.39 12.55 21.16
CA ASP A 94 -1.23 13.68 21.58
C ASP A 94 -2.71 13.34 21.40
N LEU A 95 -3.06 12.61 20.33
CA LEU A 95 -4.39 12.08 20.10
C LEU A 95 -4.85 11.13 21.22
N GLN A 96 -3.97 10.25 21.71
CA GLN A 96 -4.29 9.28 22.78
C GLN A 96 -4.83 9.92 24.07
N LYS A 97 -4.46 11.18 24.32
CA LYS A 97 -4.89 11.97 25.49
C LYS A 97 -6.06 12.91 25.18
N SER A 98 -6.36 13.09 23.91
CA SER A 98 -7.37 14.03 23.43
C SER A 98 -8.77 13.44 23.52
N TYR A 99 -9.73 14.28 23.88
CA TYR A 99 -11.15 13.96 23.86
C TYR A 99 -11.69 13.89 22.44
N ILE A 100 -12.54 12.90 22.20
CA ILE A 100 -13.13 12.67 20.88
C ILE A 100 -14.46 13.40 20.77
N VAL A 101 -14.64 14.14 19.69
CA VAL A 101 -15.86 14.84 19.36
C VAL A 101 -16.48 14.32 18.07
N HIS A 102 -17.70 14.77 17.80
CA HIS A 102 -18.46 14.43 16.60
C HIS A 102 -17.60 14.56 15.32
N THR A 103 -17.79 13.64 14.38
CA THR A 103 -17.06 13.57 13.09
C THR A 103 -15.56 13.27 13.20
N ALA A 104 -15.11 12.69 14.32
CA ALA A 104 -13.78 12.10 14.38
C ALA A 104 -13.61 10.98 13.35
N VAL A 105 -12.45 10.97 12.69
CA VAL A 105 -12.10 9.94 11.69
C VAL A 105 -11.73 8.66 12.41
N ILE A 106 -12.30 7.55 11.97
CA ILE A 106 -12.03 6.22 12.48
C ILE A 106 -11.49 5.33 11.36
N LEU A 107 -10.61 4.41 11.74
CA LEU A 107 -10.00 3.43 10.85
C LEU A 107 -10.34 2.03 11.34
N CYS A 108 -10.52 1.08 10.42
CA CYS A 108 -10.71 -0.32 10.75
C CYS A 108 -9.61 -1.14 10.06
N SER A 109 -8.98 -2.06 10.80
CA SER A 109 -7.92 -2.91 10.26
C SER A 109 -8.36 -3.82 9.10
N CYS A 110 -9.66 -4.07 8.95
CA CYS A 110 -10.23 -4.88 7.87
C CYS A 110 -10.90 -4.05 6.77
N ALA A 111 -10.84 -2.72 6.84
CA ALA A 111 -11.43 -1.84 5.84
C ALA A 111 -10.38 -1.13 4.99
N VAL A 112 -10.78 -0.73 3.79
CA VAL A 112 -9.90 0.00 2.85
C VAL A 112 -9.99 1.50 3.05
N HIS A 113 -11.19 1.99 3.39
CA HIS A 113 -11.45 3.41 3.57
C HIS A 113 -11.65 3.74 5.05
N GLU A 114 -11.34 4.98 5.41
CA GLU A 114 -11.75 5.56 6.68
C GLU A 114 -13.27 5.73 6.77
N SER A 115 -13.74 5.93 8.00
CA SER A 115 -15.12 6.31 8.27
C SER A 115 -15.16 7.34 9.40
N PHE A 116 -16.35 7.63 9.91
CA PHE A 116 -16.55 8.66 10.94
C PHE A 116 -17.32 8.14 12.14
N ALA A 117 -16.86 8.55 13.33
CA ALA A 117 -17.61 8.44 14.56
C ALA A 117 -18.57 9.63 14.69
N VAL A 118 -19.85 9.33 14.89
CA VAL A 118 -20.95 10.29 14.87
C VAL A 118 -21.71 10.16 16.19
N VAL A 119 -22.12 11.29 16.73
CA VAL A 119 -23.06 11.37 17.86
C VAL A 119 -24.31 12.10 17.38
N PRO A 120 -25.43 11.40 17.10
CA PRO A 120 -26.64 12.02 16.56
C PRO A 120 -27.33 12.97 17.54
N ILE A 121 -27.27 12.66 18.83
CA ILE A 121 -27.84 13.45 19.92
C ILE A 121 -26.73 13.67 20.94
N SER A 122 -26.40 14.93 21.25
CA SER A 122 -25.34 15.26 22.20
C SER A 122 -25.66 14.79 23.62
N HIS A 123 -24.62 14.40 24.36
CA HIS A 123 -24.71 14.10 25.81
C HIS A 123 -24.81 15.34 26.70
N GLY A 124 -24.61 16.54 26.13
CA GLY A 124 -24.67 17.82 26.84
C GLY A 124 -23.30 18.50 26.95
N GLU A 125 -22.23 17.75 26.75
CA GLU A 125 -20.85 18.25 26.76
C GLU A 125 -20.35 18.59 25.37
N PHE A 126 -19.73 19.76 25.26
CA PHE A 126 -19.20 20.29 24.01
C PHE A 126 -17.77 20.76 24.21
N ILE A 127 -16.90 20.40 23.27
CA ILE A 127 -15.55 20.93 23.17
C ILE A 127 -15.50 21.79 21.92
N HIS A 128 -15.18 23.08 22.09
CA HIS A 128 -15.18 24.06 21.00
C HIS A 128 -16.51 24.09 20.19
N GLY A 129 -17.63 23.85 20.87
CA GLY A 129 -18.96 23.82 20.25
C GLY A 129 -19.32 22.53 19.52
N ILE A 130 -18.47 21.50 19.57
CA ILE A 130 -18.70 20.20 18.96
C ILE A 130 -19.02 19.18 20.06
N ALA A 131 -20.08 18.39 19.87
CA ALA A 131 -20.52 17.41 20.87
C ALA A 131 -19.46 16.34 21.10
N GLN A 132 -19.17 16.07 22.37
CA GLN A 132 -18.20 15.07 22.79
C GLN A 132 -18.82 13.66 22.82
N LEU A 133 -18.02 12.63 22.51
CA LEU A 133 -18.43 11.22 22.55
C LEU A 133 -18.07 10.57 23.88
N ASN A 134 -18.85 9.55 24.25
CA ASN A 134 -18.54 8.64 25.34
C ASN A 134 -18.34 7.19 24.85
N VAL A 135 -17.95 6.29 25.74
CA VAL A 135 -17.71 4.88 25.37
C VAL A 135 -18.94 4.13 24.87
N GLY A 136 -20.14 4.63 25.14
CA GLY A 136 -21.40 4.07 24.66
C GLY A 136 -21.70 4.38 23.20
N ASP A 137 -20.97 5.30 22.56
CA ASP A 137 -21.13 5.67 21.15
C ASP A 137 -20.50 4.65 20.19
N SER A 138 -20.87 3.37 20.33
CA SER A 138 -20.33 2.25 19.56
C SER A 138 -21.34 1.60 18.61
N LYS A 139 -22.58 2.08 18.56
CA LYS A 139 -23.65 1.43 17.79
C LYS A 139 -23.35 1.47 16.28
N PRO A 140 -23.38 0.31 15.59
CA PRO A 140 -23.12 0.27 14.16
C PRO A 140 -24.22 0.98 13.38
N ASN A 141 -23.84 1.62 12.28
CA ASN A 141 -24.71 2.40 11.39
C ASN A 141 -25.41 3.61 12.04
N VAL A 142 -25.18 3.86 13.34
CA VAL A 142 -25.68 5.02 14.08
C VAL A 142 -24.51 5.90 14.53
N ASN A 143 -23.67 5.36 15.42
CA ASN A 143 -22.47 6.05 15.89
C ASN A 143 -21.27 5.73 15.00
N ILE A 144 -21.12 4.46 14.65
CA ILE A 144 -20.04 3.98 13.80
C ILE A 144 -20.56 3.84 12.39
N ARG A 145 -20.17 4.76 11.50
CA ARG A 145 -20.52 4.67 10.09
C ARG A 145 -19.83 3.48 9.44
N ASN A 146 -20.44 2.92 8.40
CA ASN A 146 -19.81 1.85 7.64
C ASN A 146 -18.52 2.35 6.94
N PHE A 147 -17.60 1.43 6.66
CA PHE A 147 -16.33 1.75 6.01
C PHE A 147 -16.37 1.51 4.49
N GLY A 148 -17.56 1.34 3.91
CA GLY A 148 -17.77 1.01 2.49
C GLY A 148 -17.36 -0.43 2.12
N ILE A 149 -16.05 -0.72 2.13
CA ILE A 149 -15.48 -1.98 1.67
C ILE A 149 -14.73 -2.67 2.82
N CYS A 150 -15.02 -3.96 3.01
CA CYS A 150 -14.39 -4.82 4.01
C CYS A 150 -13.71 -6.03 3.35
N GLN A 151 -12.55 -6.42 3.89
CA GLN A 151 -11.74 -7.56 3.45
C GLN A 151 -11.72 -8.71 4.46
N SER A 152 -12.52 -8.62 5.54
CA SER A 152 -12.55 -9.68 6.53
C SER A 152 -13.21 -10.95 5.96
N PRO A 153 -12.59 -12.13 6.08
CA PRO A 153 -13.19 -13.41 5.66
C PRO A 153 -14.39 -13.80 6.52
N ASN A 154 -14.58 -13.19 7.69
CA ASN A 154 -15.73 -13.43 8.57
C ASN A 154 -16.96 -12.61 8.17
N ASN A 155 -16.82 -11.63 7.27
CA ASN A 155 -17.95 -10.84 6.79
C ASN A 155 -18.78 -11.67 5.78
N PRO A 156 -20.10 -11.84 5.99
CA PRO A 156 -20.97 -12.57 5.07
C PRO A 156 -20.91 -12.06 3.62
N SER A 157 -20.76 -10.75 3.41
CA SER A 157 -20.66 -10.17 2.07
C SER A 157 -19.37 -10.59 1.36
N VAL A 158 -18.26 -10.74 2.09
CA VAL A 158 -16.98 -11.22 1.55
C VAL A 158 -17.07 -12.70 1.21
N GLN A 159 -17.69 -13.50 2.08
CA GLN A 159 -17.93 -14.93 1.84
C GLN A 159 -18.83 -15.17 0.63
N ALA A 160 -19.88 -14.36 0.46
CA ALA A 160 -20.77 -14.41 -0.69
C ALA A 160 -20.03 -14.08 -2.00
N ALA A 161 -19.15 -13.07 -1.99
CA ALA A 161 -18.31 -12.74 -3.13
C ALA A 161 -17.33 -13.88 -3.47
N ALA A 162 -16.68 -14.46 -2.47
CA ALA A 162 -15.78 -15.59 -2.63
C ALA A 162 -16.50 -16.82 -3.22
N LYS A 163 -17.71 -17.12 -2.72
CA LYS A 163 -18.54 -18.20 -3.25
C LYS A 163 -18.92 -17.96 -4.70
N LYS A 164 -19.32 -16.74 -5.06
CA LYS A 164 -19.65 -16.39 -6.45
C LYS A 164 -18.46 -16.60 -7.39
N ILE A 165 -17.27 -16.20 -6.97
CA ILE A 165 -16.03 -16.42 -7.74
C ILE A 165 -15.74 -17.91 -7.91
N LEU A 166 -15.92 -18.69 -6.84
CA LEU A 166 -15.74 -20.15 -6.89
C LEU A 166 -16.73 -20.82 -7.84
N ASP A 167 -18.01 -20.43 -7.80
CA ASP A 167 -19.05 -20.95 -8.67
C ASP A 167 -18.78 -20.59 -10.15
N GLU A 168 -18.29 -19.39 -10.43
CA GLU A 168 -17.88 -18.95 -11.77
C GLU A 168 -16.66 -19.72 -12.29
N VAL A 169 -15.64 -19.93 -11.45
CA VAL A 169 -14.45 -20.73 -11.82
C VAL A 169 -14.82 -22.19 -12.06
N ASN A 170 -15.75 -22.74 -11.27
CA ASN A 170 -16.20 -24.13 -11.43
C ASN A 170 -17.11 -24.33 -12.66
N SER A 171 -17.90 -23.32 -13.03
CA SER A 171 -18.81 -23.37 -14.17
C SER A 171 -18.15 -23.01 -15.50
N ARG A 172 -16.91 -22.50 -15.49
CA ARG A 172 -16.18 -22.16 -16.73
C ARG A 172 -15.92 -23.41 -17.59
N PRO A 173 -16.06 -23.31 -18.93
CA PRO A 173 -15.72 -24.42 -19.80
C PRO A 173 -14.21 -24.67 -19.74
N LYS A 174 -13.84 -25.91 -19.38
CA LYS A 174 -12.43 -26.31 -19.30
C LYS A 174 -11.76 -26.28 -20.67
N SER A 175 -10.56 -25.72 -20.72
CA SER A 175 -9.75 -25.69 -21.95
C SER A 175 -9.21 -27.07 -22.30
N PHE A 176 -8.78 -27.28 -23.55
CA PHE A 176 -8.26 -28.57 -24.03
C PHE A 176 -7.11 -29.09 -23.15
N PHE A 177 -6.15 -28.22 -22.83
CA PHE A 177 -5.02 -28.55 -21.96
C PHE A 177 -5.45 -28.89 -20.52
N GLU A 178 -6.49 -28.25 -19.97
CA GLU A 178 -7.00 -28.56 -18.63
C GLU A 178 -7.66 -29.94 -18.58
N LYS A 179 -8.41 -30.31 -19.62
CA LYS A 179 -9.00 -31.66 -19.75
C LYS A 179 -7.92 -32.75 -19.80
N VAL A 180 -6.80 -32.48 -20.48
CA VAL A 180 -5.65 -33.38 -20.50
C VAL A 180 -5.02 -33.47 -19.12
N MET A 181 -4.79 -32.33 -18.44
CA MET A 181 -4.17 -32.31 -17.12
C MET A 181 -5.03 -32.96 -16.03
N ASP A 182 -6.35 -32.84 -16.12
CA ASP A 182 -7.31 -33.50 -15.21
C ASP A 182 -7.22 -35.03 -15.27
N LEU A 183 -6.81 -35.60 -16.40
CA LEU A 183 -6.60 -37.04 -16.54
C LEU A 183 -5.38 -37.54 -15.75
N PHE A 184 -4.42 -36.64 -15.49
CA PHE A 184 -3.15 -36.96 -14.81
C PHE A 184 -3.01 -36.32 -13.43
N SER A 185 -3.99 -35.53 -12.97
CA SER A 185 -3.92 -34.77 -11.72
C SER A 185 -5.13 -34.97 -10.83
N LYS A 186 -4.91 -35.00 -9.50
CA LYS A 186 -6.02 -35.00 -8.54
C LYS A 186 -6.70 -33.61 -8.54
N PRO A 187 -8.03 -33.53 -8.67
CA PRO A 187 -8.72 -32.24 -8.70
C PRO A 187 -8.54 -31.49 -7.37
N PRO A 188 -8.41 -30.15 -7.42
CA PRO A 188 -8.37 -29.32 -6.21
C PRO A 188 -9.72 -29.39 -5.48
N ALA A 189 -9.70 -29.24 -4.15
CA ALA A 189 -10.91 -29.26 -3.34
C ALA A 189 -11.85 -28.11 -3.76
N LYS A 190 -13.15 -28.41 -3.91
CA LYS A 190 -14.18 -27.53 -4.48
C LYS A 190 -14.85 -26.60 -3.47
N GLU A 191 -14.28 -26.44 -2.29
CA GLU A 191 -14.90 -25.66 -1.22
C GLU A 191 -14.34 -24.24 -1.20
N ALA A 192 -15.18 -23.27 -0.83
CA ALA A 192 -14.76 -21.90 -0.58
C ALA A 192 -13.85 -21.91 0.66
N SER A 193 -12.56 -22.09 0.42
CA SER A 193 -11.58 -22.09 1.49
C SER A 193 -11.48 -20.70 2.08
N ALA A 194 -11.16 -20.62 3.37
CA ALA A 194 -10.86 -19.35 4.04
C ALA A 194 -9.76 -18.55 3.30
N ASP A 195 -8.89 -19.24 2.54
CA ASP A 195 -7.85 -18.65 1.70
C ASP A 195 -8.38 -17.94 0.43
N LEU A 196 -9.55 -18.33 -0.08
CA LEU A 196 -10.21 -17.57 -1.15
C LEU A 196 -10.89 -16.33 -0.57
N ALA A 197 -11.57 -16.49 0.58
CA ALA A 197 -12.25 -15.39 1.24
C ALA A 197 -11.30 -14.26 1.66
N SER A 198 -10.08 -14.58 2.11
CA SER A 198 -9.05 -13.59 2.48
C SER A 198 -8.56 -12.72 1.32
N LYS A 199 -8.78 -13.16 0.07
CA LYS A 199 -8.42 -12.42 -1.15
C LYS A 199 -9.60 -11.64 -1.75
N CYS A 200 -10.78 -11.77 -1.15
CA CYS A 200 -12.00 -11.13 -1.62
C CYS A 200 -12.30 -9.87 -0.80
N ALA A 201 -13.13 -9.00 -1.37
CA ALA A 201 -13.68 -7.84 -0.69
C ALA A 201 -15.20 -7.79 -0.88
N GLY A 202 -15.90 -7.20 0.08
CA GLY A 202 -17.35 -7.10 0.10
C GLY A 202 -17.82 -5.83 0.79
N VAL A 203 -19.13 -5.61 0.79
CA VAL A 203 -19.73 -4.45 1.45
C VAL A 203 -19.50 -4.54 2.96
N CYS A 204 -19.08 -3.43 3.57
CA CYS A 204 -18.92 -3.32 5.01
C CYS A 204 -20.29 -3.09 5.67
N ASP A 205 -20.71 -4.01 6.54
CA ASP A 205 -21.79 -3.80 7.49
C ASP A 205 -21.26 -4.13 8.90
N PRO A 206 -20.80 -3.14 9.67
CA PRO A 206 -20.10 -3.39 10.92
C PRO A 206 -21.03 -4.05 11.94
N GLN A 207 -20.57 -5.12 12.59
CA GLN A 207 -21.28 -5.79 13.66
C GLN A 207 -20.52 -5.57 14.96
N ILE A 208 -21.07 -4.74 15.85
CA ILE A 208 -20.41 -4.30 17.08
C ILE A 208 -21.37 -4.54 18.24
N PHE A 209 -20.90 -5.28 19.24
CA PHE A 209 -21.70 -5.69 20.41
C PHE A 209 -21.15 -5.13 21.73
N THR A 210 -20.01 -4.47 21.70
CA THR A 210 -19.33 -3.93 22.87
C THR A 210 -19.26 -2.42 22.82
N GLU A 211 -19.04 -1.81 23.98
CA GLU A 211 -18.66 -0.40 24.10
C GLU A 211 -17.19 -0.20 23.72
N TRP A 212 -16.78 1.05 23.61
CA TRP A 212 -15.38 1.39 23.43
C TRP A 212 -14.57 0.99 24.67
N ILE A 213 -13.41 0.40 24.43
CA ILE A 213 -12.49 -0.10 25.44
C ILE A 213 -11.54 1.04 25.85
N ASP A 214 -11.16 1.09 27.13
CA ASP A 214 -10.19 2.05 27.71
C ASP A 214 -10.68 3.51 27.72
N GLY A 215 -11.96 3.71 28.05
CA GLY A 215 -12.52 5.04 28.34
C GLY A 215 -11.94 5.70 29.58
N LYS A 216 -12.06 7.02 29.69
CA LYS A 216 -11.63 7.76 30.88
C LYS A 216 -12.71 7.72 31.96
N GLU A 217 -12.52 6.90 32.99
CA GLU A 217 -13.50 6.73 34.07
C GLU A 217 -13.67 7.98 34.96
N ASP A 218 -12.65 8.83 35.06
CA ASP A 218 -12.71 10.07 35.87
C ASP A 218 -13.68 11.12 35.32
N VAL A 219 -14.03 11.04 34.03
CA VAL A 219 -14.89 12.02 33.35
C VAL A 219 -16.05 11.27 32.75
N LEU A 220 -17.21 11.44 33.37
CA LEU A 220 -18.45 10.76 32.97
C LEU A 220 -19.35 11.71 32.18
N MET A 221 -19.91 11.21 31.09
CA MET A 221 -20.97 11.84 30.29
C MET A 221 -22.13 10.86 30.20
N ASP A 222 -23.34 11.28 30.57
CA ASP A 222 -24.51 10.38 30.70
C ASP A 222 -24.23 9.12 31.56
N GLY A 223 -23.40 9.26 32.60
CA GLY A 223 -23.01 8.16 33.48
C GLY A 223 -22.03 7.15 32.86
N LYS A 224 -21.53 7.40 31.65
CA LYS A 224 -20.51 6.58 30.98
C LYS A 224 -19.16 7.29 30.87
N PRO A 225 -18.03 6.56 30.90
CA PRO A 225 -16.71 7.13 30.68
C PRO A 225 -16.57 7.90 29.37
N SER A 226 -15.79 8.97 29.40
CA SER A 226 -15.48 9.76 28.21
C SER A 226 -14.62 8.98 27.21
N LEU A 227 -14.88 9.21 25.92
CA LEU A 227 -14.08 8.64 24.84
C LEU A 227 -12.80 9.47 24.61
N LEU A 228 -11.66 8.79 24.53
CA LEU A 228 -10.35 9.36 24.24
C LEU A 228 -9.73 8.70 23.00
N GLY A 229 -8.74 9.34 22.38
CA GLY A 229 -8.10 8.80 21.17
C GLY A 229 -7.39 7.45 21.31
N ARG A 230 -7.09 7.02 22.53
CA ARG A 230 -6.54 5.68 22.78
C ARG A 230 -7.58 4.57 22.78
N CYS A 231 -8.87 4.93 22.89
CA CYS A 231 -9.94 3.96 22.99
C CYS A 231 -10.04 3.12 21.70
N LYS A 232 -10.43 1.86 21.87
CA LYS A 232 -10.52 0.90 20.76
C LYS A 232 -11.88 0.23 20.75
N LEU A 233 -12.31 -0.19 19.57
CA LEU A 233 -13.56 -0.92 19.40
C LEU A 233 -13.33 -2.16 18.55
N GLN A 234 -14.01 -3.24 18.86
CA GLN A 234 -13.83 -4.53 18.17
C GLN A 234 -15.08 -4.85 17.36
N CYS A 235 -14.89 -5.14 16.08
CA CYS A 235 -15.92 -5.64 15.19
C CYS A 235 -15.98 -7.17 15.28
N ALA A 236 -17.17 -7.75 15.25
CA ALA A 236 -17.39 -9.20 15.26
C ALA A 236 -16.76 -9.92 14.06
N TYR A 237 -16.47 -9.18 12.97
CA TYR A 237 -15.72 -9.70 11.83
C TYR A 237 -14.20 -9.73 12.07
N GLY A 238 -13.71 -9.37 13.25
CA GLY A 238 -12.29 -9.39 13.62
C GLY A 238 -11.52 -8.11 13.28
N GLY A 239 -12.22 -7.05 12.90
CA GLY A 239 -11.61 -5.74 12.67
C GLY A 239 -11.44 -4.97 13.97
N GLU A 240 -10.26 -4.40 14.20
CA GLU A 240 -10.02 -3.41 15.26
C GLU A 240 -10.28 -2.02 14.70
N ILE A 241 -11.16 -1.28 15.35
CA ILE A 241 -11.51 0.09 15.02
C ILE A 241 -10.77 1.03 15.96
N THR A 242 -10.02 1.97 15.38
CA THR A 242 -9.21 2.97 16.08
C THR A 242 -9.60 4.38 15.65
N LEU A 243 -9.29 5.36 16.50
CA LEU A 243 -9.48 6.77 16.23
C LEU A 243 -8.23 7.35 15.57
N TYR A 244 -8.40 8.03 14.45
CA TYR A 244 -7.31 8.67 13.71
C TYR A 244 -7.24 10.18 13.93
N THR A 245 -8.39 10.83 14.17
CA THR A 245 -8.46 12.23 14.55
C THR A 245 -9.35 12.41 15.77
N SER A 246 -9.20 13.54 16.47
CA SER A 246 -10.07 13.88 17.60
C SER A 246 -11.43 14.41 17.15
N GLY A 247 -11.57 14.80 15.88
CA GLY A 247 -12.71 15.57 15.36
C GLY A 247 -12.67 17.06 15.72
N GLN A 248 -11.71 17.47 16.56
CA GLN A 248 -11.49 18.87 16.89
C GLN A 248 -10.72 19.56 15.76
N LYS A 249 -10.92 20.87 15.57
CA LYS A 249 -10.08 21.64 14.66
C LYS A 249 -8.71 21.81 15.31
N GLU A 250 -7.68 21.25 14.67
CA GLU A 250 -6.27 21.49 15.00
C GLU A 250 -5.84 22.92 14.62
#